data_AF-A0A8S8YGC1-F1
#
_entry.id   AF-A0A8S8YGC1-F1
#
_cell.length_a   1.000
_cell.length_b   1.000
_cell.length_c   1.000
_cell.angle_alpha   90.00
_cell.angle_beta   90.00
_cell.angle_gamma   90.00
#
_symmetry.space_group_name_H-M   'P 1'
#
loop_
_entity.id
_entity.type
_entity.pdbx_description
1 polymer ?
#
loop_
_entity_poly.entity_id
_entity_poly.type
_entity_poly.pdbx_seq_one_letter_code
_entity_poly.pdbx_strand_id
1 'polypeptide(L)' 'MNRLFALGSRVWLVGGCVRDVLANRGRAPHDVDLAVDVEPAVMLEGFGAMAIDTGSALAR' A
#
# COMPACT_ATOMS: atom_id res chain seq x y z
N MET A 1 -3.57 -3.85 -8.26
CA MET A 1 -4.28 -4.92 -7.52
C MET A 1 -3.81 -6.33 -7.90
N ASN A 2 -3.69 -6.68 -9.18
CA ASN A 2 -3.29 -8.04 -9.61
C ASN A 2 -1.97 -8.57 -9.03
N ARG A 3 -0.93 -7.73 -8.88
CA ARG A 3 0.35 -8.18 -8.26
C ARG A 3 0.23 -8.48 -6.77
N LEU A 4 -0.54 -7.68 -6.02
CA LEU A 4 -0.72 -7.92 -4.58
C LEU A 4 -1.48 -9.21 -4.31
N PHE A 5 -2.50 -9.52 -5.13
CA PHE A 5 -3.19 -10.80 -5.07
C PHE A 5 -2.30 -11.97 -5.52
N ALA A 6 -1.43 -11.76 -6.52
CA ALA A 6 -0.46 -12.77 -6.93
C ALA A 6 0.59 -13.09 -5.85
N LEU A 7 0.86 -12.15 -4.94
CA LEU A 7 1.71 -12.37 -3.76
C LEU A 7 0.97 -13.10 -2.62
N GLY A 8 -0.31 -13.44 -2.79
CA GLY A 8 -1.11 -14.10 -1.76
C GLY A 8 -1.43 -13.22 -0.55
N SER A 9 -1.27 -11.89 -0.68
CA SER A 9 -1.40 -10.97 0.44
C SER A 9 -2.84 -10.63 0.78
N ARG A 10 -3.10 -10.40 2.07
CA ARG A 10 -4.26 -9.62 2.50
C ARG A 10 -3.94 -8.14 2.38
N VAL A 11 -4.88 -7.38 1.81
CA VAL A 11 -4.70 -5.97 1.49
C VAL A 11 -5.84 -5.16 2.11
N TRP A 12 -5.49 -4.05 2.76
CA TRP A 12 -6.45 -3.13 3.36
C TRP A 12 -6.19 -1.69 2.90
N LEU A 13 -7.26 -0.95 2.65
CA LEU A 13 -7.19 0.52 2.56
C LEU A 13 -6.99 1.08 3.97
N VAL A 14 -6.08 2.05 4.11
CA VAL A 14 -5.76 2.66 5.41
C VAL A 14 -5.58 4.18 5.30
N GLY A 15 -5.41 4.84 6.44
CA GLY A 15 -5.00 6.24 6.48
C GLY A 15 -6.07 7.23 6.01
N GLY A 16 -5.59 8.33 5.43
CA GLY A 16 -6.44 9.46 5.03
C GLY A 16 -7.46 9.09 3.96
N CYS A 17 -7.12 8.17 3.05
CA CYS A 17 -8.01 7.78 1.97
C CYS A 17 -9.32 7.16 2.49
N VAL A 18 -9.25 6.36 3.55
CA VAL A 18 -10.43 5.77 4.20
C VAL A 18 -11.28 6.85 4.85
N ARG A 19 -10.67 7.76 5.60
CA ARG A 19 -11.37 8.89 6.21
C ARG A 19 -12.07 9.73 5.15
N ASP A 20 -11.40 10.04 4.06
CA ASP A 20 -11.91 10.94 3.03
C ASP A 20 -13.09 10.31 2.27
N VAL A 21 -13.01 9.01 1.95
CA VAL A 21 -14.14 8.26 1.36
C VAL A 21 -15.35 8.22 2.29
N LEU A 22 -15.12 8.01 3.60
CA LEU A 22 -16.20 7.96 4.58
C LEU A 22 -16.85 9.33 4.83
N ALA A 23 -16.03 10.38 4.91
CA ALA A 23 -16.48 11.74 5.20
C ALA A 23 -17.11 12.43 3.98
N ASN A 24 -16.61 12.15 2.77
CA ASN A 24 -17.03 12.82 1.54
C ASN A 24 -17.53 11.80 0.51
N ARG A 25 -18.67 11.18 0.80
CA ARG A 25 -19.30 10.19 -0.09
C ARG A 25 -19.47 10.76 -1.51
N GLY A 26 -18.85 10.10 -2.49
CA GLY A 26 -18.90 10.47 -3.90
C GLY A 26 -17.67 11.24 -4.42
N ARG A 27 -16.71 11.59 -3.56
CA ARG A 27 -15.43 12.17 -3.98
C ARG A 27 -14.32 11.12 -3.85
N ALA A 28 -13.55 10.93 -4.93
CA ALA A 28 -12.37 10.08 -4.88
C ALA A 28 -11.30 10.68 -3.95
N PRO A 29 -10.61 9.86 -3.15
CA PRO A 29 -9.48 10.33 -2.35
C PRO A 29 -8.33 10.77 -3.28
N HIS A 30 -7.55 11.74 -2.83
CA HIS A 30 -6.42 12.26 -3.60
C HIS A 30 -5.32 11.21 -3.75
N ASP A 31 -5.00 10.53 -2.64
CA ASP A 31 -3.99 9.48 -2.56
C ASP A 31 -4.59 8.23 -1.90
N VAL A 32 -4.01 7.06 -2.18
CA VAL A 32 -4.46 5.77 -1.66
C VAL A 32 -3.30 5.04 -1.00
N ASP A 33 -3.40 4.88 0.32
CA ASP A 33 -2.47 4.08 1.10
C ASP A 33 -3.00 2.65 1.29
N LEU A 34 -2.11 1.68 1.15
CA LEU A 34 -2.39 0.27 1.36
C LEU A 34 -1.55 -0.28 2.52
N ALA A 35 -2.20 -0.99 3.44
CA ALA A 35 -1.52 -1.89 4.35
C ALA A 35 -1.59 -3.32 3.80
N VAL A 36 -0.49 -4.05 3.93
CA VAL A 36 -0.35 -5.44 3.49
C VAL A 36 0.36 -6.25 4.56
N ASP A 37 0.14 -7.57 4.56
CA ASP A 37 0.81 -8.51 5.45
C ASP A 37 2.04 -9.18 4.82
N VAL A 38 2.61 -8.56 3.79
CA VAL A 38 3.80 -9.03 3.09
C VAL A 38 5.03 -8.32 3.62
N GLU A 39 6.11 -9.09 3.82
CA GLU A 39 7.41 -8.58 4.22
C GLU A 39 7.96 -7.54 3.23
N PRO A 40 8.60 -6.46 3.69
CA PRO A 40 9.13 -5.41 2.82
C PRO A 40 10.06 -5.93 1.71
N ALA A 41 10.91 -6.92 2.01
CA ALA A 41 11.81 -7.51 1.02
C ALA A 41 11.06 -8.15 -0.16
N VAL A 42 9.96 -8.85 0.12
CA VAL A 42 9.12 -9.49 -0.91
C VAL A 42 8.39 -8.44 -1.74
N MET A 43 7.96 -7.33 -1.12
CA MET A 43 7.38 -6.19 -1.85
C MET A 43 8.40 -5.54 -2.79
N LEU A 44 9.63 -5.29 -2.32
CA LEU A 44 10.69 -4.72 -3.14
C LEU A 44 11.03 -5.61 -4.34
N GLU A 45 11.15 -6.93 -4.12
CA GLU A 45 11.38 -7.89 -5.20
C GLU A 45 10.21 -7.95 -6.19
N GLY A 46 8.98 -8.11 -5.70
CA GLY A 46 7.79 -8.29 -6.54
C GLY A 46 7.42 -7.07 -7.38
N PHE A 47 7.79 -5.86 -6.93
CA PHE A 47 7.57 -4.62 -7.66
C PHE A 47 8.81 -4.14 -8.44
N GLY A 48 9.99 -4.66 -8.12
CA GLY A 48 11.24 -4.40 -8.83
C GLY A 48 11.54 -2.91 -8.96
N ALA A 49 11.86 -2.44 -10.16
CA ALA A 49 12.20 -1.04 -10.44
C ALA A 49 11.07 -0.03 -10.13
N MET A 50 9.82 -0.47 -9.92
CA MET A 50 8.72 0.42 -9.51
C MET A 50 8.69 0.64 -7.99
N ALA A 51 9.40 -0.18 -7.21
CA ALA A 51 9.44 -0.04 -5.77
C ALA A 51 10.50 1.00 -5.37
N ILE A 52 10.13 1.88 -4.44
CA ILE A 52 11.06 2.82 -3.81
C ILE A 52 11.14 2.45 -2.34
N ASP A 53 12.34 2.15 -1.87
CA ASP A 53 12.58 1.86 -0.46
C ASP A 53 12.66 3.17 0.34
N THR A 54 11.59 3.46 1.07
CA THR A 54 11.45 4.67 1.89
C THR A 54 11.60 4.39 3.39
N GLY A 55 11.67 3.12 3.80
CA GLY A 55 11.56 2.71 5.21
C GLY A 55 12.80 2.06 5.79
N SER A 56 13.63 1.38 4.98
CA SER A 56 14.79 0.64 5.49
C SER A 56 15.87 1.53 6.11
N ALA A 57 15.99 2.78 5.67
CA ALA A 57 16.93 3.75 6.23
C ALA A 57 16.59 4.20 7.66
N LEU A 58 15.34 4.02 8.09
CA LEU A 58 14.82 4.44 9.39
C LEU A 58 14.77 3.30 10.42
N ALA A 59 14.96 2.06 9.99
CA ALA A 59 15.09 0.90 10.88
C ALA A 59 16.53 0.82 11.42
N ARG A 60 16.84 1.63 12.43
CA ARG A 60 18.03 1.50 13.28
C ARG A 60 17.63 1.36 14.74
#